data_AF-A0A497T8V3-F1
#
_entry.id   AF-A0A497T8V3-F1
#
_cell.length_a   1.000
_cell.length_b   1.000
_cell.length_c   1.000
_cell.angle_alpha   90.00
_cell.angle_beta   90.00
_cell.angle_gamma   90.00
#
_symmetry.space_group_name_H-M   'P 1'
#
loop_
_entity.id
_entity.type
_entity.pdbx_description
1 polymer ?
#
loop_
_entity_poly.entity_id
_entity_poly.type
_entity_poly.pdbx_seq_one_letter_code
_entity_poly.pdbx_strand_id
1 'polypeptide(L)'
;MEKKLKLLFGVLVVGVVIAGISTAIYLNKSRPTEEPTNLNPESPPLIPPEKFTNNEELQTLFNPLVVEYNPITKDYRPKYNLTEQQFKDIFGNLPKFPRDLFETRNLFFDGILKDISRLNESYWKQPEFYAGWTDKLLYKFYVNYSTMKWTPYGVGCFPEIVNYEVLPGSEFTTTTIMHTDFGVDSYQGMILYYYFPRYAKNMRGENVFEQNVENAKKYIHVEILQPDNDPTFEAIKQKLEKEGKYVGINENERFILFSPTRYIMGNGTVKGFPSDWAKKLVVKIKVDKNCPKDFYVVAFDFRPPSMAVNTEFYWIYKMRYIWQYPLIVKKAFPFFQIIICVK
;
A
#
# COMPACT_ATOMS: atom_id res chain seq x y z
N MET A 1 9.90 -28.19 76.52
CA MET A 1 9.04 -28.24 75.31
C MET A 1 9.51 -27.29 74.22
N GLU A 2 9.97 -26.08 74.54
CA GLU A 2 10.36 -25.05 73.54
C GLU A 2 11.49 -25.42 72.58
N LYS A 3 12.52 -26.17 73.01
CA LYS A 3 13.63 -26.56 72.12
C LYS A 3 13.20 -27.50 70.99
N LYS A 4 12.24 -28.39 71.24
CA LYS A 4 11.70 -29.30 70.20
C LYS A 4 10.84 -28.54 69.18
N LEU A 5 10.11 -27.51 69.62
CA LEU A 5 9.28 -26.69 68.75
C LEU A 5 10.12 -25.80 67.82
N LYS A 6 11.22 -25.21 68.32
CA LYS A 6 12.15 -24.42 67.50
C LYS A 6 12.89 -25.27 66.46
N LEU A 7 13.23 -26.52 66.80
CA LEU A 7 13.84 -27.45 65.85
C LEU A 7 12.86 -27.85 64.74
N LEU A 8 11.60 -28.15 65.09
CA LEU A 8 10.53 -28.45 64.13
C LEU A 8 10.25 -27.27 63.21
N PHE A 9 10.21 -26.04 63.75
CA PHE A 9 9.99 -24.84 62.95
C PHE A 9 11.16 -24.57 61.99
N GLY A 10 12.40 -24.77 62.45
CA GLY A 10 13.59 -24.65 61.60
C GLY A 10 13.61 -25.65 60.44
N VAL A 11 13.27 -26.91 60.70
CA VAL A 11 13.18 -27.96 59.65
C VAL A 11 12.06 -27.64 58.66
N LEU A 12 10.93 -27.13 59.14
CA LEU A 12 9.78 -26.81 58.28
C LEU A 12 10.05 -25.61 57.37
N VAL A 13 10.71 -24.56 57.88
CA VAL A 13 11.12 -23.39 57.09
C VAL A 13 12.16 -23.79 56.04
N VAL A 14 13.17 -24.59 56.41
CA VAL A 14 14.18 -25.08 55.46
C VAL A 14 13.53 -25.96 54.38
N GLY A 15 12.58 -26.82 54.74
CA GLY A 15 11.82 -27.64 53.78
C GLY A 15 11.02 -26.81 52.78
N VAL A 16 10.34 -25.75 53.23
CA VAL A 16 9.56 -24.86 52.35
C VAL A 16 10.47 -24.04 51.44
N VAL A 17 11.63 -23.57 51.92
CA VAL A 17 12.60 -22.83 51.10
C VAL A 17 13.23 -23.74 50.04
N ILE A 18 13.60 -24.98 50.40
CA ILE A 18 14.14 -25.95 49.43
C ILE A 18 13.08 -26.31 48.39
N ALA A 19 11.84 -26.59 48.80
CA ALA A 19 10.76 -26.87 47.88
C ALA A 19 10.47 -25.68 46.94
N GLY A 20 10.50 -24.44 47.47
CA GLY A 20 10.32 -23.22 46.67
C GLY A 20 11.43 -23.03 45.63
N ILE A 21 12.69 -23.23 46.03
CA ILE A 21 13.85 -23.11 45.13
C ILE A 21 13.85 -24.24 44.09
N SER A 22 13.53 -25.48 44.47
CA SER A 22 13.43 -26.60 43.54
C SER A 22 12.30 -26.42 42.54
N THR A 23 11.15 -25.88 42.97
CA THR A 23 10.02 -25.57 42.07
C THR A 23 10.37 -24.42 41.13
N ALA A 24 11.06 -23.38 41.61
CA ALA A 24 11.53 -22.28 40.78
C ALA A 24 12.58 -22.74 39.76
N ILE A 25 13.51 -23.61 40.13
CA ILE A 25 14.51 -24.20 39.21
C ILE A 25 13.83 -25.13 38.21
N TYR A 26 12.84 -25.91 38.62
CA TYR A 26 12.07 -26.78 37.73
C TYR A 26 11.27 -25.95 36.72
N LEU A 27 10.52 -24.94 37.17
CA LEU A 27 9.78 -24.02 36.30
C LEU A 27 10.70 -23.21 35.36
N ASN A 28 11.93 -22.92 35.77
CA ASN A 28 12.91 -22.22 34.92
C ASN A 28 13.61 -23.16 33.93
N LYS A 29 13.75 -24.46 34.24
CA LYS A 29 14.25 -25.50 33.32
C LYS A 29 13.19 -26.02 32.34
N SER A 30 11.90 -25.88 32.67
CA SER A 30 10.78 -26.29 31.81
C SER A 30 10.35 -25.21 30.82
N ARG A 31 11.01 -24.05 30.77
CA ARG A 31 10.84 -23.13 29.64
C ARG A 31 11.51 -23.77 28.42
N PRO A 32 10.81 -23.96 27.30
CA PRO A 32 11.47 -24.27 26.05
C PRO A 32 12.55 -23.21 25.85
N THR A 33 13.80 -23.64 25.73
CA THR A 33 14.82 -22.80 25.11
C THR A 33 14.34 -22.63 23.69
N GLU A 34 13.63 -21.53 23.42
CA GLU A 34 13.41 -21.08 22.05
C GLU A 34 14.82 -20.86 21.50
N GLU A 35 15.29 -21.83 20.71
CA GLU A 35 16.27 -21.55 19.67
C GLU A 35 15.78 -20.31 18.92
N PRO A 36 16.67 -19.45 18.42
CA PRO A 36 16.26 -18.35 17.57
C PRO A 36 15.66 -18.97 16.31
N THR A 37 14.36 -19.26 16.35
CA THR A 37 13.56 -19.51 15.18
C THR A 37 13.77 -18.27 14.35
N ASN A 38 14.49 -18.43 13.25
CA ASN A 38 14.41 -17.54 12.10
C ASN A 38 12.93 -17.17 11.99
N LEU A 39 12.60 -15.94 12.39
CA LEU A 39 11.27 -15.41 12.20
C LEU A 39 11.08 -15.45 10.70
N ASN A 40 10.32 -16.44 10.25
CA ASN A 40 9.79 -16.50 8.92
C ASN A 40 9.10 -15.12 8.72
N PRO A 41 9.38 -14.35 7.66
CA PRO A 41 8.76 -13.05 7.40
C PRO A 41 7.23 -13.13 7.15
N GLU A 42 6.59 -14.24 7.53
CA GLU A 42 5.17 -14.55 7.41
C GLU A 42 4.28 -13.89 8.46
N SER A 43 4.79 -12.99 9.31
CA SER A 43 3.86 -12.16 10.11
C SER A 43 3.17 -11.20 9.13
N PRO A 44 1.88 -11.42 8.78
CA PRO A 44 1.21 -10.54 7.85
C PRO A 44 1.17 -9.14 8.45
N PRO A 45 1.26 -8.06 7.65
CA PRO A 45 1.17 -6.70 8.15
C PRO A 45 -0.06 -6.59 9.06
N LEU A 46 0.03 -5.97 10.23
CA LEU A 46 -1.09 -5.81 11.15
C LEU A 46 -2.15 -4.86 10.55
N ILE A 47 -3.42 -4.99 10.99
CA ILE A 47 -4.45 -3.97 10.68
C ILE A 47 -3.87 -2.66 11.21
N PRO A 48 -4.05 -1.50 10.55
CA PRO A 48 -3.93 -0.22 11.22
C PRO A 48 -4.57 -0.32 12.61
N PRO A 49 -3.76 -0.27 13.70
CA PRO A 49 -4.31 -0.35 15.05
C PRO A 49 -5.49 0.63 15.21
N GLU A 50 -6.46 0.35 16.10
CA GLU A 50 -7.68 1.18 16.28
C GLU A 50 -7.42 2.70 16.32
N LYS A 51 -6.26 3.13 16.85
CA LYS A 51 -5.79 4.53 16.85
C LYS A 51 -5.63 5.17 15.45
N PHE A 52 -5.54 4.38 14.38
CA PHE A 52 -5.40 4.83 12.98
C PHE A 52 -6.71 4.86 12.21
N THR A 53 -7.73 4.12 12.68
CA THR A 53 -9.09 4.17 12.14
C THR A 53 -10.04 4.98 13.03
N ASN A 54 -9.60 5.34 14.26
CA ASN A 54 -10.37 6.06 15.28
C ASN A 54 -11.75 5.43 15.57
N ASN A 55 -11.78 4.09 15.70
CA ASN A 55 -13.00 3.30 15.87
C ASN A 55 -14.04 3.46 14.75
N GLU A 56 -13.66 4.04 13.60
CA GLU A 56 -14.48 3.91 12.40
C GLU A 56 -14.29 2.51 11.85
N GLU A 57 -15.39 1.78 11.71
CA GLU A 57 -15.42 0.65 10.79
C GLU A 57 -14.95 1.19 9.43
N LEU A 58 -13.93 0.55 8.84
CA LEU A 58 -13.67 0.71 7.42
C LEU A 58 -15.01 0.42 6.76
N GLN A 59 -15.66 1.45 6.21
CA GLN A 59 -17.03 1.31 5.71
C GLN A 59 -17.07 0.04 4.88
N THR A 60 -17.85 -0.95 5.32
CA THR A 60 -18.06 -2.18 4.54
C THR A 60 -18.55 -1.73 3.19
N LEU A 61 -17.65 -1.77 2.21
CA LEU A 61 -17.94 -1.28 0.89
C LEU A 61 -18.82 -2.33 0.23
N PHE A 62 -20.11 -2.03 0.23
CA PHE A 62 -21.05 -2.44 -0.80
C PHE A 62 -21.70 -3.82 -0.59
N ASN A 63 -22.99 -3.91 -0.91
CA ASN A 63 -23.72 -5.16 -1.07
C ASN A 63 -23.20 -5.87 -2.32
N PRO A 64 -22.68 -7.11 -2.27
CA PRO A 64 -22.10 -7.75 -3.45
C PRO A 64 -23.06 -7.68 -4.64
N LEU A 65 -22.60 -7.07 -5.74
CA LEU A 65 -23.37 -7.11 -6.98
C LEU A 65 -23.50 -8.56 -7.41
N VAL A 66 -24.65 -8.92 -7.97
CA VAL A 66 -24.84 -10.25 -8.55
C VAL A 66 -23.82 -10.43 -9.68
N VAL A 67 -22.92 -11.39 -9.50
CA VAL A 67 -21.90 -11.76 -10.48
C VAL A 67 -22.49 -12.81 -11.41
N GLU A 68 -22.54 -12.49 -12.71
CA GLU A 68 -23.09 -13.38 -13.73
C GLU A 68 -22.07 -13.59 -14.85
N TYR A 69 -22.21 -14.69 -15.59
CA TYR A 69 -21.37 -14.93 -16.76
C TYR A 69 -21.64 -13.89 -17.84
N ASN A 70 -20.59 -13.24 -18.32
CA ASN A 70 -20.64 -12.23 -19.37
C ASN A 70 -20.02 -12.79 -20.67
N PRO A 71 -20.79 -12.92 -21.76
CA PRO A 71 -20.30 -13.49 -23.01
C PRO A 71 -19.31 -12.58 -23.76
N ILE A 72 -19.31 -11.26 -23.48
CA ILE A 72 -18.47 -10.27 -24.15
C ILE A 72 -17.03 -10.38 -23.66
N THR A 73 -16.84 -10.39 -22.33
CA THR A 73 -15.53 -10.51 -21.67
C THR A 73 -15.14 -11.96 -21.40
N LYS A 74 -16.07 -12.91 -21.58
CA LYS A 74 -15.87 -14.35 -21.34
C LYS A 74 -15.40 -14.65 -19.91
N ASP A 75 -15.94 -13.90 -18.96
CA ASP A 75 -15.68 -14.01 -17.53
C ASP A 75 -16.96 -13.81 -16.72
N TYR A 76 -16.87 -13.80 -15.39
CA TYR A 76 -17.99 -13.59 -14.49
C TYR A 76 -17.89 -12.17 -13.97
N ARG A 77 -18.79 -11.25 -14.30
CA ARG A 77 -18.69 -9.84 -13.87
C ARG A 77 -20.09 -9.30 -13.56
N PRO A 78 -20.24 -8.32 -12.67
CA PRO A 78 -21.51 -7.63 -12.50
C PRO A 78 -22.06 -7.09 -13.81
N LYS A 79 -23.39 -7.14 -13.95
CA LYS A 79 -24.08 -6.48 -15.05
C LYS A 79 -24.14 -4.98 -14.78
N TYR A 80 -23.74 -4.22 -15.79
CA TYR A 80 -23.85 -2.76 -15.81
C TYR A 80 -24.77 -2.34 -16.95
N ASN A 81 -25.42 -1.18 -16.82
CA ASN A 81 -26.26 -0.63 -17.88
C ASN A 81 -25.37 -0.01 -19.00
N LEU A 82 -24.70 -0.88 -19.76
CA LEU A 82 -23.77 -0.55 -20.84
C LEU A 82 -24.17 -1.33 -22.09
N THR A 83 -23.97 -0.71 -23.26
CA THR A 83 -24.01 -1.43 -24.54
C THR A 83 -22.86 -2.45 -24.62
N GLU A 84 -22.98 -3.46 -25.49
CA GLU A 84 -21.93 -4.47 -25.64
C GLU A 84 -20.57 -3.86 -26.00
N GLN A 85 -20.59 -2.87 -26.90
CA GLN A 85 -19.39 -2.17 -27.34
C GLN A 85 -18.75 -1.37 -26.19
N GLN A 86 -19.54 -0.63 -25.41
CA GLN A 86 -19.02 0.07 -24.24
C GLN A 86 -18.44 -0.91 -23.21
N PHE A 87 -19.10 -2.04 -22.98
CA PHE A 87 -18.61 -3.06 -22.06
C PHE A 87 -17.24 -3.58 -22.50
N LYS A 88 -17.10 -3.89 -23.79
CA LYS A 88 -15.83 -4.31 -24.39
C LYS A 88 -14.76 -3.22 -24.31
N ASP A 89 -15.11 -1.97 -24.57
CA ASP A 89 -14.15 -0.86 -24.54
C ASP A 89 -13.66 -0.52 -23.13
N ILE A 90 -14.50 -0.74 -22.11
CA ILE A 90 -14.16 -0.46 -20.70
C ILE A 90 -13.40 -1.63 -20.07
N PHE A 91 -13.87 -2.86 -20.27
CA PHE A 91 -13.40 -4.04 -19.53
C PHE A 91 -12.59 -5.03 -20.38
N GLY A 92 -12.60 -4.91 -21.71
CA GLY A 92 -12.06 -5.94 -22.61
C GLY A 92 -10.55 -6.14 -22.55
N ASN A 93 -9.80 -5.20 -21.97
CA ASN A 93 -8.36 -5.31 -21.75
C ASN A 93 -7.99 -5.74 -20.33
N LEU A 94 -8.97 -5.89 -19.43
CA LEU A 94 -8.71 -6.33 -18.08
C LEU A 94 -8.45 -7.84 -18.04
N PRO A 95 -7.68 -8.34 -17.05
CA PRO A 95 -7.66 -9.76 -16.76
C PRO A 95 -9.08 -10.28 -16.47
N LYS A 96 -9.25 -11.60 -16.61
CA LYS A 96 -10.53 -12.26 -16.30
C LYS A 96 -10.96 -11.94 -14.86
N PHE A 97 -12.22 -11.54 -14.70
CA PHE A 97 -12.77 -11.23 -13.38
C PHE A 97 -12.86 -12.49 -12.47
N PRO A 98 -12.31 -12.45 -11.25
CA PRO A 98 -12.45 -13.52 -10.25
C PRO A 98 -13.85 -13.57 -9.65
N ARG A 99 -14.47 -14.77 -9.57
CA ARG A 99 -15.85 -14.91 -9.06
C ARG A 99 -16.01 -14.46 -7.61
N ASP A 100 -14.97 -14.68 -6.82
CA ASP A 100 -14.81 -14.38 -5.40
C ASP A 100 -14.16 -13.00 -5.16
N LEU A 101 -14.13 -12.11 -6.17
CA LEU A 101 -13.50 -10.80 -6.05
C LEU A 101 -14.07 -9.98 -4.90
N PHE A 102 -15.39 -9.91 -4.76
CA PHE A 102 -16.01 -9.11 -3.71
C PHE A 102 -15.78 -9.69 -2.31
N GLU A 103 -15.82 -11.01 -2.18
CA GLU A 103 -15.51 -11.72 -0.93
C GLU A 103 -14.06 -11.43 -0.53
N THR A 104 -13.12 -11.65 -1.45
CA THR A 104 -11.69 -11.39 -1.23
C THR A 104 -11.43 -9.92 -0.90
N ARG A 105 -12.03 -8.99 -1.65
CA ARG A 105 -11.95 -7.55 -1.40
C ARG A 105 -12.41 -7.21 0.01
N ASN A 106 -13.58 -7.69 0.41
CA ASN A 106 -14.13 -7.41 1.74
C ASN A 106 -13.19 -7.91 2.84
N LEU A 107 -12.56 -9.09 2.68
CA LEU A 107 -11.54 -9.54 3.63
C LEU A 107 -10.38 -8.53 3.79
N PHE A 108 -9.96 -7.82 2.74
CA PHE A 108 -8.93 -6.77 2.84
C PHE A 108 -9.47 -5.48 3.49
N PHE A 109 -10.67 -5.05 3.12
CA PHE A 109 -11.29 -3.86 3.69
C PHE A 109 -11.70 -4.05 5.15
N ASP A 110 -12.05 -5.26 5.57
CA ASP A 110 -12.32 -5.61 6.96
C ASP A 110 -11.02 -5.85 7.76
N GLY A 111 -9.86 -5.78 7.09
CA GLY A 111 -8.54 -6.01 7.69
C GLY A 111 -8.27 -7.47 8.06
N ILE A 112 -9.07 -8.43 7.59
CA ILE A 112 -8.84 -9.87 7.80
C ILE A 112 -7.63 -10.32 6.98
N LEU A 113 -7.59 -9.98 5.69
CA LEU A 113 -6.43 -10.12 4.82
C LEU A 113 -5.67 -8.79 4.76
N LYS A 114 -4.34 -8.87 4.75
CA LYS A 114 -3.50 -7.67 4.94
C LYS A 114 -2.30 -7.67 4.01
N ASP A 115 -1.78 -8.85 3.70
CA ASP A 115 -0.72 -9.01 2.70
C ASP A 115 -1.30 -8.98 1.29
N ILE A 116 -1.33 -7.78 0.70
CA ILE A 116 -1.81 -7.58 -0.66
C ILE A 116 -0.88 -8.18 -1.72
N SER A 117 0.36 -8.55 -1.36
CA SER A 117 1.30 -9.15 -2.31
C SER A 117 0.78 -10.49 -2.84
N ARG A 118 -0.04 -11.20 -2.04
CA ARG A 118 -0.71 -12.47 -2.37
C ARG A 118 -1.79 -12.33 -3.42
N LEU A 119 -2.29 -11.12 -3.69
CA LEU A 119 -3.25 -10.91 -4.77
C LEU A 119 -2.56 -11.04 -6.12
N ASN A 120 -3.08 -11.97 -6.92
CA ASN A 120 -2.73 -12.07 -8.31
C ASN A 120 -3.31 -10.89 -9.11
N GLU A 121 -2.80 -10.72 -10.33
CA GLU A 121 -3.19 -9.62 -11.23
C GLU A 121 -4.68 -9.54 -11.51
N SER A 122 -5.39 -10.68 -11.53
CA SER A 122 -6.82 -10.69 -11.82
C SER A 122 -7.69 -10.03 -10.76
N TYR A 123 -7.20 -9.80 -9.54
CA TYR A 123 -7.91 -9.04 -8.52
C TYR A 123 -7.57 -7.55 -8.60
N TRP A 124 -6.30 -7.20 -8.40
CA TRP A 124 -5.92 -5.80 -8.21
C TRP A 124 -5.97 -4.97 -9.50
N LYS A 125 -6.05 -5.58 -10.68
CA LYS A 125 -6.34 -4.83 -11.92
C LYS A 125 -7.83 -4.62 -12.19
N GLN A 126 -8.73 -5.07 -11.31
CA GLN A 126 -10.16 -4.82 -11.49
C GLN A 126 -10.53 -3.49 -10.83
N PRO A 127 -11.23 -2.59 -11.54
CA PRO A 127 -11.72 -1.36 -10.92
C PRO A 127 -12.71 -1.65 -9.78
N GLU A 128 -13.45 -2.76 -9.85
CA GLU A 128 -14.33 -3.26 -8.80
C GLU A 128 -13.62 -3.55 -7.47
N PHE A 129 -12.30 -3.78 -7.49
CA PHE A 129 -11.54 -4.03 -6.27
C PHE A 129 -11.45 -2.79 -5.38
N TYR A 130 -11.48 -1.59 -5.96
CA TYR A 130 -11.23 -0.34 -5.24
C TYR A 130 -12.52 0.33 -4.76
N ALA A 131 -12.39 1.24 -3.81
CA ALA A 131 -13.52 1.98 -3.25
C ALA A 131 -14.16 2.91 -4.29
N GLY A 132 -15.49 3.08 -4.22
CA GLY A 132 -16.23 4.06 -5.02
C GLY A 132 -16.57 3.67 -6.47
N TRP A 133 -16.06 2.54 -6.98
CA TRP A 133 -16.35 2.07 -8.34
C TRP A 133 -17.85 1.83 -8.59
N THR A 134 -18.47 0.94 -7.80
CA THR A 134 -19.81 0.38 -8.03
C THR A 134 -20.96 1.34 -7.71
N ASP A 135 -20.72 2.36 -6.89
CA ASP A 135 -21.79 3.26 -6.41
C ASP A 135 -22.09 4.43 -7.35
N LYS A 136 -21.04 5.15 -7.78
CA LYS A 136 -21.20 6.48 -8.41
C LYS A 136 -20.22 6.73 -9.55
N LEU A 137 -18.99 6.24 -9.45
CA LEU A 137 -17.92 6.64 -10.36
C LEU A 137 -18.02 5.95 -11.71
N LEU A 138 -18.42 4.68 -11.76
CA LEU A 138 -18.76 4.00 -13.01
C LEU A 138 -19.81 4.80 -13.80
N TYR A 139 -20.94 5.12 -13.17
CA TYR A 139 -22.03 5.81 -13.85
C TYR A 139 -21.64 7.23 -14.26
N LYS A 140 -20.93 7.95 -13.40
CA LYS A 140 -20.48 9.33 -13.66
C LYS A 140 -19.53 9.42 -14.85
N PHE A 141 -18.57 8.50 -14.96
CA PHE A 141 -17.46 8.64 -15.89
C PHE A 141 -17.56 7.76 -17.15
N TYR A 142 -18.30 6.66 -17.08
CA TYR A 142 -18.32 5.65 -18.15
C TYR A 142 -19.71 5.41 -18.74
N VAL A 143 -20.77 5.32 -17.90
CA VAL A 143 -22.14 5.10 -18.40
C VAL A 143 -22.76 6.39 -18.93
N ASN A 144 -22.91 7.39 -18.07
CA ASN A 144 -23.51 8.69 -18.37
C ASN A 144 -22.43 9.73 -18.69
N TYR A 145 -21.40 9.31 -19.43
CA TYR A 145 -20.23 10.12 -19.65
C TYR A 145 -20.58 11.39 -20.43
N SER A 146 -19.87 12.48 -20.11
CA SER A 146 -19.95 13.74 -20.83
C SER A 146 -18.53 14.20 -21.12
N THR A 147 -18.31 14.81 -22.29
CA THR A 147 -17.03 15.46 -22.63
C THR A 147 -16.68 16.58 -21.64
N MET A 148 -17.66 17.09 -20.88
CA MET A 148 -17.49 18.10 -19.84
C MET A 148 -17.24 17.52 -18.44
N LYS A 149 -17.42 16.22 -18.24
CA LYS A 149 -17.30 15.55 -16.94
C LYS A 149 -16.07 14.66 -16.91
N TRP A 150 -14.88 15.23 -16.82
CA TRP A 150 -13.61 14.51 -16.70
C TRP A 150 -12.86 14.96 -15.45
N THR A 151 -11.95 14.12 -14.98
CA THR A 151 -11.01 14.51 -13.95
C THR A 151 -9.63 14.63 -14.60
N PRO A 152 -8.97 15.80 -14.55
CA PRO A 152 -7.67 15.97 -15.18
C PRO A 152 -6.61 15.01 -14.64
N TYR A 153 -6.64 14.75 -13.35
CA TYR A 153 -5.64 13.96 -12.66
C TYR A 153 -6.29 13.19 -11.52
N GLY A 154 -5.59 12.21 -11.00
CA GLY A 154 -6.04 11.39 -9.88
C GLY A 154 -5.23 10.12 -9.81
N VAL A 155 -4.66 9.89 -8.64
CA VAL A 155 -3.90 8.69 -8.31
C VAL A 155 -4.28 8.25 -6.90
N GLY A 156 -4.48 6.97 -6.73
CA GLY A 156 -4.76 6.33 -5.45
C GLY A 156 -3.77 5.21 -5.17
N CYS A 157 -3.73 4.75 -3.93
CA CYS A 157 -3.19 3.43 -3.64
C CYS A 157 -4.04 2.67 -2.65
N PHE A 158 -3.85 1.36 -2.61
CA PHE A 158 -4.45 0.49 -1.62
C PHE A 158 -3.52 -0.69 -1.30
N PRO A 159 -3.29 -1.02 -0.01
CA PRO A 159 -3.66 -0.22 1.16
C PRO A 159 -2.85 1.08 1.26
N GLU A 160 -3.41 2.10 1.87
CA GLU A 160 -2.74 3.41 2.08
C GLU A 160 -1.84 3.41 3.33
N ILE A 161 -2.15 2.57 4.31
CA ILE A 161 -1.39 2.45 5.57
C ILE A 161 -1.20 0.97 5.88
N VAL A 162 0.04 0.58 6.20
CA VAL A 162 0.41 -0.78 6.65
C VAL A 162 1.23 -0.71 7.93
N ASN A 163 1.17 -1.77 8.75
CA ASN A 163 1.82 -1.81 10.05
C ASN A 163 2.59 -3.11 10.20
N TYR A 164 3.79 -3.06 10.75
CA TYR A 164 4.63 -4.22 10.98
C TYR A 164 5.18 -4.20 12.40
N GLU A 165 5.13 -5.34 13.08
CA GLU A 165 5.87 -5.59 14.31
C GLU A 165 7.09 -6.43 13.99
N VAL A 166 8.27 -5.95 14.36
CA VAL A 166 9.54 -6.56 13.95
C VAL A 166 10.55 -6.54 15.09
N LEU A 167 11.55 -7.42 15.01
CA LEU A 167 12.71 -7.41 15.90
C LEU A 167 13.87 -6.61 15.26
N PRO A 168 14.77 -6.01 16.06
CA PRO A 168 16.00 -5.44 15.54
C PRO A 168 16.78 -6.44 14.68
N GLY A 169 17.28 -6.00 13.53
CA GLY A 169 17.99 -6.86 12.56
C GLY A 169 17.09 -7.53 11.52
N SER A 170 15.77 -7.36 11.58
CA SER A 170 14.83 -7.93 10.62
C SER A 170 14.89 -7.29 9.24
N GLU A 171 14.46 -8.04 8.24
CA GLU A 171 14.21 -7.56 6.88
C GLU A 171 12.84 -8.07 6.42
N PHE A 172 12.05 -7.23 5.77
CA PHE A 172 10.75 -7.60 5.23
C PHE A 172 10.39 -6.79 3.99
N THR A 173 9.42 -7.30 3.24
CA THR A 173 8.86 -6.64 2.06
C THR A 173 7.41 -6.28 2.32
N THR A 174 7.00 -5.10 1.88
CA THR A 174 5.60 -4.66 1.87
C THR A 174 5.19 -4.26 0.46
N THR A 175 3.89 -4.40 0.17
CA THR A 175 3.31 -4.03 -1.12
C THR A 175 2.12 -3.10 -0.93
N THR A 176 1.99 -2.10 -1.78
CA THR A 176 0.72 -1.41 -2.05
C THR A 176 0.47 -1.38 -3.56
N ILE A 177 -0.79 -1.23 -3.97
CA ILE A 177 -1.15 -1.09 -5.38
C ILE A 177 -1.42 0.38 -5.66
N MET A 178 -0.59 1.00 -6.47
CA MET A 178 -0.81 2.35 -7.00
C MET A 178 -1.69 2.25 -8.24
N HIS A 179 -2.65 3.16 -8.40
CA HIS A 179 -3.50 3.17 -9.59
C HIS A 179 -3.88 4.59 -9.98
N THR A 180 -4.15 4.79 -11.27
CA THR A 180 -4.86 5.98 -11.73
C THR A 180 -6.31 5.93 -11.23
N ASP A 181 -6.87 7.06 -10.79
CA ASP A 181 -8.27 7.14 -10.39
C ASP A 181 -9.22 6.97 -11.57
N PHE A 182 -10.50 6.73 -11.29
CA PHE A 182 -11.53 6.56 -12.31
C PHE A 182 -11.83 7.86 -13.06
N GLY A 183 -12.05 7.76 -14.37
CA GLY A 183 -12.45 8.89 -15.20
C GLY A 183 -11.33 9.88 -15.53
N VAL A 184 -10.07 9.54 -15.21
CA VAL A 184 -8.90 10.36 -15.53
C VAL A 184 -8.58 10.24 -17.02
N ASP A 185 -8.45 11.38 -17.70
CA ASP A 185 -8.29 11.45 -19.15
C ASP A 185 -6.87 11.82 -19.62
N SER A 186 -5.97 12.12 -18.67
CA SER A 186 -4.59 12.52 -18.95
C SER A 186 -3.56 11.51 -18.44
N TYR A 187 -2.43 11.48 -19.12
CA TYR A 187 -1.19 10.88 -18.62
C TYR A 187 -0.60 11.78 -17.53
N GLN A 188 -0.10 11.15 -16.47
CA GLN A 188 0.48 11.85 -15.33
C GLN A 188 1.87 11.27 -15.03
N GLY A 189 2.91 12.07 -15.22
CA GLY A 189 4.28 11.70 -14.88
C GLY A 189 4.65 12.26 -13.52
N MET A 190 5.05 11.39 -12.59
CA MET A 190 5.32 11.77 -11.20
C MET A 190 6.57 11.07 -10.68
N ILE A 191 7.35 11.74 -9.84
CA ILE A 191 8.49 11.13 -9.15
C ILE A 191 8.03 10.66 -7.78
N LEU A 192 8.02 9.36 -7.57
CA LEU A 192 7.83 8.70 -6.29
C LEU A 192 9.11 8.81 -5.47
N TYR A 193 8.99 9.26 -4.23
CA TYR A 193 10.08 9.31 -3.26
C TYR A 193 9.58 8.86 -1.89
N TYR A 194 10.51 8.41 -1.04
CA TYR A 194 10.24 8.14 0.37
C TYR A 194 10.89 9.18 1.27
N TYR A 195 10.36 9.32 2.48
CA TYR A 195 10.92 10.16 3.53
C TYR A 195 10.49 9.66 4.91
N PHE A 196 11.15 10.17 5.96
CA PHE A 196 10.84 9.88 7.36
C PHE A 196 10.10 11.08 7.97
N PRO A 197 8.74 11.08 8.01
CA PRO A 197 7.98 12.22 8.53
C PRO A 197 8.12 12.33 10.05
N ARG A 198 8.08 13.53 10.63
CA ARG A 198 8.13 13.66 12.10
C ARG A 198 6.95 12.96 12.81
N TYR A 199 5.79 12.90 12.18
CA TYR A 199 4.59 12.27 12.73
C TYR A 199 4.05 11.21 11.77
N ALA A 200 3.64 10.07 12.31
CA ALA A 200 2.72 9.20 11.61
C ALA A 200 1.32 9.79 11.66
N LYS A 201 0.56 9.65 10.57
CA LYS A 201 -0.81 10.17 10.47
C LYS A 201 -1.84 9.08 10.28
N ASN A 202 -3.05 9.31 10.77
CA ASN A 202 -4.21 8.45 10.47
C ASN A 202 -4.90 8.88 9.16
N MET A 203 -5.95 8.16 8.75
CA MET A 203 -6.70 8.46 7.52
C MET A 203 -7.42 9.82 7.54
N ARG A 204 -7.57 10.45 8.72
CA ARG A 204 -8.09 11.81 8.88
C ARG A 204 -6.98 12.87 8.80
N GLY A 205 -5.72 12.45 8.76
CA GLY A 205 -4.55 13.31 8.75
C GLY A 205 -4.11 13.83 10.13
N GLU A 206 -4.68 13.28 11.20
CA GLU A 206 -4.33 13.58 12.58
C GLU A 206 -3.04 12.84 12.95
N ASN A 207 -2.23 13.45 13.81
CA ASN A 207 -0.98 12.86 14.27
C ASN A 207 -1.27 11.71 15.24
N VAL A 208 -0.67 10.55 15.02
CA VAL A 208 -0.88 9.34 15.82
C VAL A 208 0.29 9.09 16.79
N PHE A 209 1.52 9.24 16.30
CA PHE A 209 2.72 9.24 17.14
C PHE A 209 3.81 10.10 16.50
N GLU A 210 4.71 10.60 17.33
CA GLU A 210 5.92 11.30 16.91
C GLU A 210 7.08 10.31 16.84
N GLN A 211 7.88 10.37 15.78
CA GLN A 211 9.13 9.59 15.67
C GLN A 211 10.36 10.48 15.81
N ASN A 212 11.44 9.90 16.32
CA ASN A 212 12.76 10.50 16.20
C ASN A 212 13.29 10.28 14.76
N VAL A 213 13.20 11.33 13.94
CA VAL A 213 13.57 11.30 12.51
C VAL A 213 15.03 10.90 12.28
N GLU A 214 15.95 11.32 13.16
CA GLU A 214 17.36 11.00 13.02
C GLU A 214 17.64 9.53 13.35
N ASN A 215 16.93 8.97 14.35
CA ASN A 215 16.97 7.52 14.59
C ASN A 215 16.37 6.76 13.40
N ALA A 216 15.24 7.21 12.85
CA ALA A 216 14.61 6.56 11.71
C ALA A 216 15.56 6.48 10.51
N LYS A 217 16.15 7.61 10.11
CA LYS A 217 17.15 7.67 9.02
C LYS A 217 18.38 6.80 9.28
N LYS A 218 18.78 6.66 10.55
CA LYS A 218 19.98 5.92 10.93
C LYS A 218 19.76 4.40 10.89
N TYR A 219 18.60 3.94 11.34
CA TYR A 219 18.37 2.52 11.63
C TYR A 219 17.37 1.81 10.70
N ILE A 220 16.60 2.57 9.91
CA ILE A 220 15.62 2.03 8.98
C ILE A 220 16.10 2.30 7.56
N HIS A 221 16.34 1.24 6.80
CA HIS A 221 16.79 1.30 5.41
C HIS A 221 15.65 0.91 4.49
N VAL A 222 15.45 1.69 3.43
CA VAL A 222 14.31 1.58 2.52
C VAL A 222 14.82 1.41 1.09
N GLU A 223 14.31 0.40 0.40
CA GLU A 223 14.62 0.13 -1.01
C GLU A 223 13.32 -0.08 -1.79
N ILE A 224 13.15 0.66 -2.88
CA ILE A 224 12.02 0.48 -3.81
C ILE A 224 12.40 -0.61 -4.81
N LEU A 225 11.82 -1.80 -4.64
CA LEU A 225 12.01 -2.95 -5.53
C LEU A 225 11.15 -2.85 -6.79
N GLN A 226 9.94 -2.30 -6.67
CA GLN A 226 9.03 -2.07 -7.79
C GLN A 226 8.19 -0.81 -7.56
N PRO A 227 7.74 -0.13 -8.62
CA PRO A 227 8.08 -0.41 -10.02
C PRO A 227 9.47 0.14 -10.38
N ASP A 228 10.02 -0.35 -11.49
CA ASP A 228 11.13 0.32 -12.16
C ASP A 228 10.68 1.66 -12.76
N ASN A 229 11.64 2.48 -13.17
CA ASN A 229 11.35 3.68 -13.93
C ASN A 229 10.62 3.33 -15.24
N ASP A 230 9.67 4.19 -15.64
CA ASP A 230 8.98 4.02 -16.92
C ASP A 230 9.98 3.95 -18.09
N PRO A 231 9.86 2.99 -19.03
CA PRO A 231 10.79 2.88 -20.16
C PRO A 231 10.86 4.14 -21.03
N THR A 232 9.75 4.86 -21.17
CA THR A 232 9.71 6.14 -21.90
C THR A 232 10.53 7.19 -21.17
N PHE A 233 10.46 7.21 -19.83
CA PHE A 233 11.27 8.08 -19.01
C PHE A 233 12.76 7.77 -19.11
N GLU A 234 13.15 6.49 -19.14
CA GLU A 234 14.56 6.12 -19.29
C GLU A 234 15.16 6.61 -20.62
N ALA A 235 14.40 6.51 -21.72
CA ALA A 235 14.81 7.07 -23.01
C ALA A 235 14.96 8.60 -22.96
N ILE A 236 14.02 9.29 -22.29
CA ILE A 236 14.06 10.75 -22.10
C ILE A 236 15.24 11.15 -21.21
N LYS A 237 15.48 10.43 -20.12
CA LYS A 237 16.58 10.67 -19.19
C LYS A 237 17.92 10.60 -19.91
N GLN A 238 18.17 9.53 -20.67
CA GLN A 238 19.40 9.38 -21.45
C GLN A 238 19.61 10.53 -22.45
N LYS A 239 18.54 10.96 -23.14
CA LYS A 239 18.57 12.11 -24.05
C LYS A 239 18.95 13.40 -23.31
N LEU A 240 18.27 13.71 -22.21
CA LEU A 240 18.46 14.94 -21.45
C LEU A 240 19.83 15.00 -20.77
N GLU A 241 20.33 13.88 -20.24
CA GLU A 241 21.67 13.79 -19.64
C GLU A 241 22.76 14.03 -20.69
N LYS A 242 22.61 13.49 -21.90
CA LYS A 242 23.52 13.76 -23.03
C LYS A 242 23.52 15.24 -23.44
N GLU A 243 22.39 15.92 -23.27
CA GLU A 243 22.25 17.37 -23.51
C GLU A 243 22.72 18.22 -22.31
N GLY A 244 23.22 17.62 -21.23
CA GLY A 244 23.62 18.33 -20.01
C GLY A 244 22.45 18.94 -19.23
N LYS A 245 21.22 18.48 -19.47
CA LYS A 245 20.00 18.98 -18.80
C LYS A 245 19.72 18.20 -17.52
N TYR A 246 19.21 18.92 -16.51
CA TYR A 246 18.83 18.34 -15.23
C TYR A 246 17.53 17.52 -15.32
N VAL A 247 17.61 16.23 -14.99
CA VAL A 247 16.46 15.30 -14.96
C VAL A 247 15.76 15.31 -13.60
N GLY A 248 16.51 15.54 -12.52
CA GLY A 248 15.97 15.72 -11.17
C GLY A 248 15.32 14.48 -10.57
N ILE A 249 15.96 13.33 -10.75
CA ILE A 249 15.66 12.07 -10.08
C ILE A 249 16.96 11.52 -9.46
N ASN A 250 16.90 10.96 -8.25
CA ASN A 250 18.00 10.23 -7.64
C ASN A 250 17.78 8.71 -7.70
N GLU A 251 18.77 7.93 -7.27
CA GLU A 251 18.76 6.45 -7.29
C GLU A 251 17.66 5.80 -6.44
N ASN A 252 17.18 6.51 -5.42
CA ASN A 252 16.15 6.06 -4.48
C ASN A 252 14.73 6.49 -4.89
N GLU A 253 14.61 7.17 -6.01
CA GLU A 253 13.34 7.66 -6.54
C GLU A 253 12.93 6.88 -7.78
N ARG A 254 11.63 6.89 -8.10
CA ARG A 254 11.10 6.26 -9.32
C ARG A 254 10.21 7.22 -10.08
N PHE A 255 10.44 7.35 -11.39
CA PHE A 255 9.49 8.02 -12.27
C PHE A 255 8.38 7.06 -12.64
N ILE A 256 7.15 7.44 -12.29
CA ILE A 256 5.94 6.68 -12.57
C ILE A 256 5.13 7.44 -13.61
N LEU A 257 4.81 6.75 -14.72
CA LEU A 257 3.80 7.21 -15.67
C LEU A 257 2.46 6.55 -15.35
N PHE A 258 1.46 7.34 -15.02
CA PHE A 258 0.08 6.89 -14.83
C PHE A 258 -0.70 7.11 -16.12
N SER A 259 -1.21 6.02 -16.68
CA SER A 259 -2.02 6.04 -17.89
C SER A 259 -3.47 6.45 -17.57
N PRO A 260 -4.16 7.18 -18.46
CA PRO A 260 -5.57 7.49 -18.33
C PRO A 260 -6.42 6.24 -18.08
N THR A 261 -7.46 6.36 -17.25
CA THR A 261 -8.49 5.32 -17.10
C THR A 261 -9.72 5.60 -17.94
N ARG A 262 -9.71 6.72 -18.67
CA ARG A 262 -10.77 7.14 -19.58
C ARG A 262 -10.18 7.78 -20.83
N TYR A 263 -10.25 7.07 -21.95
CA TYR A 263 -9.81 7.60 -23.24
C TYR A 263 -11.01 7.91 -24.12
N ILE A 264 -11.21 9.19 -24.44
CA ILE A 264 -12.19 9.58 -25.46
C ILE A 264 -11.49 9.54 -26.83
N MET A 265 -11.97 8.64 -27.69
CA MET A 265 -11.57 8.53 -29.09
C MET A 265 -12.23 9.65 -29.90
N GLY A 266 -11.65 10.02 -31.04
CA GLY A 266 -12.17 11.11 -31.89
C GLY A 266 -13.60 10.89 -32.41
N ASN A 267 -14.07 9.63 -32.42
CA ASN A 267 -15.45 9.25 -32.73
C ASN A 267 -16.39 9.26 -31.50
N GLY A 268 -15.94 9.79 -30.36
CA GLY A 268 -16.70 9.84 -29.11
C GLY A 268 -16.67 8.56 -28.27
N THR A 269 -16.01 7.48 -28.71
CA THR A 269 -15.92 6.22 -27.96
C THR A 269 -15.06 6.38 -26.70
N VAL A 270 -15.51 5.82 -25.57
CA VAL A 270 -14.75 5.81 -24.31
C VAL A 270 -14.09 4.45 -24.12
N LYS A 271 -12.75 4.40 -24.11
CA LYS A 271 -12.02 3.22 -23.64
C LYS A 271 -11.65 3.37 -22.17
N GLY A 272 -11.67 2.26 -21.45
CA GLY A 272 -11.34 2.19 -20.05
C GLY A 272 -9.89 1.81 -19.80
N PHE A 273 -9.74 1.00 -18.77
CA PHE A 273 -8.51 0.65 -18.07
C PHE A 273 -7.44 0.01 -18.97
N PRO A 274 -6.34 0.72 -19.30
CA PRO A 274 -5.21 0.15 -20.00
C PRO A 274 -4.48 -0.86 -19.11
N SER A 275 -3.68 -1.76 -19.66
CA SER A 275 -3.04 -2.84 -18.88
C SER A 275 -2.15 -2.37 -17.74
N ASP A 276 -1.66 -1.13 -17.78
CA ASP A 276 -0.74 -0.53 -16.81
C ASP A 276 -1.42 0.52 -15.91
N TRP A 277 -2.76 0.60 -15.91
CA TRP A 277 -3.53 1.57 -15.12
C TRP A 277 -3.31 1.44 -13.61
N ALA A 278 -2.94 0.24 -13.17
CA ALA A 278 -2.53 -0.08 -11.81
C ALA A 278 -1.14 -0.74 -11.82
N LYS A 279 -0.34 -0.46 -10.80
CA LYS A 279 1.07 -0.86 -10.65
C LYS A 279 1.35 -1.22 -9.19
N LYS A 280 2.13 -2.27 -8.93
CA LYS A 280 2.59 -2.58 -7.57
C LYS A 280 3.73 -1.62 -7.18
N LEU A 281 3.65 -1.07 -5.97
CA LEU A 281 4.78 -0.51 -5.24
C LEU A 281 5.24 -1.57 -4.25
N VAL A 282 6.41 -2.17 -4.50
CA VAL A 282 7.02 -3.17 -3.63
C VAL A 282 8.23 -2.54 -2.95
N VAL A 283 8.19 -2.50 -1.63
CA VAL A 283 9.21 -1.82 -0.82
C VAL A 283 9.84 -2.84 0.12
N LYS A 284 11.16 -2.88 0.11
CA LYS A 284 11.95 -3.64 1.07
C LYS A 284 12.37 -2.72 2.21
N ILE A 285 12.18 -3.20 3.44
CA ILE A 285 12.57 -2.52 4.66
C ILE A 285 13.58 -3.40 5.39
N LYS A 286 14.69 -2.81 5.80
CA LYS A 286 15.68 -3.43 6.67
C LYS A 286 15.86 -2.61 7.93
N VAL A 287 15.79 -3.29 9.07
CA VAL A 287 15.95 -2.69 10.40
C VAL A 287 17.29 -3.11 10.97
N ASP A 288 18.09 -2.16 11.43
CA ASP A 288 19.41 -2.47 11.99
C ASP A 288 19.32 -3.25 13.30
N LYS A 289 20.33 -4.09 13.57
CA LYS A 289 20.41 -4.95 14.77
C LYS A 289 20.41 -4.17 16.08
N ASN A 290 20.87 -2.92 16.05
CA ASN A 290 20.94 -2.02 17.20
C ASN A 290 19.85 -0.93 17.15
N CYS A 291 18.82 -1.10 16.32
CA CYS A 291 17.68 -0.21 16.27
C CYS A 291 16.98 -0.16 17.65
N PRO A 292 16.81 1.02 18.26
CA PRO A 292 16.07 1.15 19.50
C PRO A 292 14.63 0.65 19.36
N LYS A 293 14.08 0.16 20.47
CA LYS A 293 12.66 -0.19 20.55
C LYS A 293 11.84 1.08 20.49
N ASP A 294 11.09 1.26 19.42
CA ASP A 294 10.24 2.43 19.21
C ASP A 294 9.26 2.18 18.05
N PHE A 295 8.40 3.16 17.80
CA PHE A 295 7.62 3.26 16.57
C PHE A 295 8.36 4.14 15.55
N TYR A 296 8.49 3.61 14.34
CA TYR A 296 9.05 4.29 13.20
C TYR A 296 8.00 4.39 12.10
N VAL A 297 8.13 5.42 11.26
CA VAL A 297 7.26 5.59 10.09
C VAL A 297 8.09 5.97 8.87
N VAL A 298 7.82 5.25 7.78
CA VAL A 298 8.29 5.57 6.43
C VAL A 298 7.08 6.01 5.62
N ALA A 299 7.20 7.15 4.95
CA ALA A 299 6.16 7.69 4.10
C ALA A 299 6.65 7.77 2.66
N PHE A 300 5.72 7.55 1.73
CA PHE A 300 5.90 7.73 0.31
C PHE A 300 4.98 8.83 -0.17
N ASP A 301 5.51 9.69 -1.03
CA ASP A 301 4.76 10.76 -1.70
C ASP A 301 5.28 10.95 -3.12
N PHE A 302 4.60 11.82 -3.86
CA PHE A 302 4.99 12.19 -5.21
C PHE A 302 5.34 13.67 -5.30
N ARG A 303 6.26 13.97 -6.21
CA ARG A 303 6.59 15.32 -6.64
C ARG A 303 6.62 15.40 -8.17
N PRO A 304 6.42 16.58 -8.76
CA PRO A 304 6.58 16.75 -10.19
C PRO A 304 8.01 16.44 -10.65
N PRO A 305 8.19 15.92 -11.87
CA PRO A 305 9.49 15.79 -12.49
C PRO A 305 10.03 17.16 -12.94
N SER A 306 11.29 17.20 -13.39
CA SER A 306 11.88 18.46 -13.87
C SER A 306 11.11 19.03 -15.07
N MET A 307 11.20 20.35 -15.28
CA MET A 307 10.54 21.01 -16.41
C MET A 307 10.97 20.44 -17.77
N ALA A 308 12.24 20.03 -17.90
CA ALA A 308 12.74 19.40 -19.11
C ALA A 308 12.06 18.05 -19.38
N VAL A 309 11.92 17.20 -18.36
CA VAL A 309 11.20 15.93 -18.47
C VAL A 309 9.73 16.17 -18.81
N ASN A 310 9.05 17.08 -18.09
CA ASN A 310 7.66 17.42 -18.37
C ASN A 310 7.44 17.92 -19.81
N THR A 311 8.42 18.65 -20.36
CA THR A 311 8.36 19.14 -21.75
C THR A 311 8.43 17.99 -22.75
N GLU A 312 9.34 17.03 -22.56
CA GLU A 312 9.44 15.85 -23.43
C GLU A 312 8.15 15.01 -23.39
N PHE A 313 7.62 14.74 -22.20
CA PHE A 313 6.33 14.04 -22.06
C PHE A 313 5.18 14.80 -22.72
N TYR A 314 5.13 16.12 -22.59
CA TYR A 314 4.14 16.94 -23.27
C TYR A 314 4.28 16.88 -24.80
N TRP A 315 5.49 16.77 -25.35
CA TRP A 315 5.62 16.59 -26.80
C TRP A 315 5.13 15.22 -27.28
N ILE A 316 5.41 14.16 -26.50
CA ILE A 316 5.00 12.78 -26.81
C ILE A 316 3.48 12.64 -26.74
N TYR A 317 2.87 13.11 -25.65
CA TYR A 317 1.46 12.90 -25.34
C TYR A 317 0.56 14.11 -25.65
N LYS A 318 1.16 15.23 -26.06
CA LYS A 318 0.48 16.49 -26.43
C LYS A 318 -0.40 17.00 -25.28
N MET A 319 -1.56 17.54 -25.60
CA MET A 319 -2.57 18.04 -24.65
C MET A 319 -3.13 16.96 -23.70
N ARG A 320 -2.72 15.69 -23.83
CA ARG A 320 -3.15 14.59 -22.95
C ARG A 320 -2.14 14.29 -21.84
N TYR A 321 -1.12 15.11 -21.65
CA TYR A 321 -0.23 15.02 -20.50
C TYR A 321 -0.36 16.28 -19.64
N ILE A 322 -0.61 16.09 -18.35
CA ILE A 322 -0.75 17.21 -17.43
C ILE A 322 0.54 17.44 -16.66
N TRP A 323 1.01 18.69 -16.72
CA TRP A 323 2.08 19.19 -15.87
C TRP A 323 1.51 19.35 -14.45
N GLN A 324 1.80 18.41 -13.55
CA GLN A 324 1.29 18.48 -12.19
C GLN A 324 2.08 19.49 -11.34
N TYR A 325 1.77 20.77 -11.50
CA TYR A 325 2.43 21.87 -10.79
C TYR A 325 1.34 22.86 -10.33
N PRO A 326 0.36 22.53 -9.46
CA PRO A 326 0.53 22.02 -8.08
C PRO A 326 -0.68 21.20 -7.54
N LEU A 327 -1.41 20.46 -8.38
CA LEU A 327 -2.75 19.94 -8.05
C LEU A 327 -2.77 18.53 -7.43
N ILE A 328 -1.65 18.02 -6.92
CA ILE A 328 -1.72 16.87 -6.01
C ILE A 328 -2.58 17.35 -4.84
N VAL A 329 -3.85 16.90 -4.78
CA VAL A 329 -4.70 17.12 -3.62
C VAL A 329 -3.90 16.54 -2.47
N LYS A 330 -3.28 17.43 -1.70
CA LYS A 330 -2.38 17.04 -0.63
C LYS A 330 -3.28 16.35 0.38
N LYS A 331 -3.30 15.02 0.33
CA LYS A 331 -4.00 14.21 1.32
C LYS A 331 -3.51 14.69 2.68
N ALA A 332 -4.40 14.65 3.67
CA ALA A 332 -4.05 15.09 5.01
C ALA A 332 -2.93 14.22 5.63
N PHE A 333 -2.66 13.06 5.03
CA PHE A 333 -1.61 12.08 5.32
C PHE A 333 -0.83 11.71 4.03
N PRO A 334 0.35 11.06 4.14
CA PRO A 334 1.16 10.67 2.97
C PRO A 334 0.42 9.74 2.00
N PHE A 335 0.84 9.71 0.73
CA PHE A 335 0.25 8.83 -0.28
C PHE A 335 0.25 7.35 0.13
N PHE A 336 1.35 6.87 0.72
CA PHE A 336 1.45 5.54 1.34
C PHE A 336 2.32 5.62 2.60
N GLN A 337 1.90 4.97 3.69
CA GLN A 337 2.59 5.01 4.99
C GLN A 337 2.85 3.59 5.53
N ILE A 338 4.11 3.32 5.90
CA ILE A 338 4.54 2.08 6.55
C ILE A 338 4.89 2.42 7.99
N ILE A 339 4.18 1.82 8.94
CA ILE A 339 4.45 1.95 10.37
C ILE A 339 5.19 0.69 10.83
N ILE A 340 6.26 0.89 11.59
CA ILE A 340 7.15 -0.18 12.03
C ILE A 340 7.27 -0.07 13.55
N CYS A 341 6.82 -1.09 14.27
CA CYS A 341 7.01 -1.24 15.70
C CYS A 341 8.18 -2.18 15.96
N VAL A 342 9.29 -1.64 16.46
CA VAL A 342 10.48 -2.43 16.80
C VAL A 342 10.37 -2.88 18.25
N LYS A 343 10.32 -4.19 18.49
CA LYS A 343 10.03 -4.81 19.79
C LYS A 343 11.22 -5.12 20.68
#